data_AF-A0A7J9QD70-F1
#
_entry.id   AF-A0A7J9QD70-F1
#
_cell.length_a   1.000
_cell.length_b   1.000
_cell.length_c   1.000
_cell.angle_alpha   90.00
_cell.angle_beta   90.00
_cell.angle_gamma   90.00
#
_symmetry.space_group_name_H-M   'P 1'
#
loop_
_entity.id
_entity.type
_entity.pdbx_description
1 polymer ?
#
loop_
_entity_poly.entity_id
_entity_poly.type
_entity_poly.pdbx_seq_one_letter_code
_entity_poly.pdbx_strand_id
1 'polypeptide(L)'
;MKNLTDNRIRKIILTEFYKRSQSKSDNPKLHMYNFPELKETDNERIFENVKFLINKNLVRGGIDQDEKQSFPWISRLTPLGTKLIEDKK
;
A
#
# COMPACT_ATOMS: atom_id res chain seq x y z
N MET A 1 3.04 7.14 18.38
CA MET A 1 2.65 6.82 17.00
C MET A 1 3.48 7.66 16.05
N LYS A 2 4.04 7.05 15.01
CA LYS A 2 4.85 7.75 14.02
C LYS A 2 3.93 8.29 12.93
N ASN A 3 3.74 9.61 12.93
CA ASN A 3 2.93 10.29 11.92
C ASN A 3 3.73 10.47 10.62
N LEU A 4 3.69 9.46 9.76
CA LEU A 4 4.19 9.56 8.39
C LEU A 4 3.27 10.46 7.57
N THR A 5 3.85 11.23 6.64
CA THR A 5 3.05 11.95 5.64
C THR A 5 2.37 10.95 4.70
N ASP A 6 1.22 11.33 4.15
CA ASP A 6 0.46 10.47 3.23
C ASP A 6 1.27 10.08 1.99
N ASN A 7 2.11 10.98 1.50
CA ASN A 7 3.03 10.70 0.41
C ASN A 7 4.06 9.61 0.78
N ARG A 8 4.54 9.61 2.03
CA ARG A 8 5.48 8.61 2.52
C ARG A 8 4.83 7.25 2.70
N ILE A 9 3.61 7.20 3.24
CA ILE A 9 2.81 5.96 3.36
C ILE A 9 2.58 5.35 1.97
N ARG A 10 2.08 6.14 1.02
CA ARG A 10 1.85 5.71 -0.37
C ARG A 10 3.14 5.22 -1.03
N LYS A 11 4.26 5.90 -0.83
CA LYS A 11 5.57 5.48 -1.37
C LYS A 11 6.00 4.13 -0.81
N ILE A 12 5.87 3.92 0.50
CA ILE A 12 6.23 2.63 1.14
C ILE A 12 5.42 1.50 0.51
N ILE A 13 4.09 1.66 0.45
CA ILE A 13 3.18 0.67 -0.13
C ILE A 13 3.55 0.36 -1.57
N LEU A 14 3.63 1.37 -2.44
CA LEU A 14 3.91 1.17 -3.86
C LEU A 14 5.28 0.52 -4.09
N THR A 15 6.30 0.93 -3.32
CA THR A 15 7.65 0.36 -3.43
C THR A 15 7.65 -1.12 -3.02
N GLU A 16 6.95 -1.47 -1.95
CA GLU A 16 6.85 -2.86 -1.47
C GLU A 16 6.18 -3.76 -2.53
N PHE A 17 5.05 -3.33 -3.10
CA PHE A 17 4.38 -4.08 -4.16
C PHE A 17 5.17 -4.11 -5.48
N TYR A 18 5.98 -3.09 -5.78
CA TYR A 18 6.92 -3.13 -6.91
C TYR A 18 8.03 -4.16 -6.71
N LYS A 19 8.60 -4.25 -5.50
CA LYS A 19 9.57 -5.30 -5.19
C LYS A 19 8.97 -6.70 -5.32
N ARG A 20 7.72 -6.89 -4.85
CA ARG A 20 7.00 -8.15 -4.98
C ARG A 20 6.75 -8.55 -6.43
N SER A 21 6.36 -7.61 -7.30
CA SER A 21 6.15 -7.92 -8.73
C SER A 21 7.44 -8.36 -9.43
N GLN A 22 8.60 -8.00 -8.86
CA GLN A 22 9.92 -8.41 -9.34
C GLN A 22 10.51 -9.62 -8.59
N SER A 23 9.76 -10.23 -7.66
CA SER A 23 10.26 -11.28 -6.76
C SER A 23 11.50 -10.88 -5.95
N LYS A 24 11.60 -9.59 -5.57
CA LYS A 24 12.72 -8.99 -4.81
C LYS A 24 12.31 -8.48 -3.42
N SER A 25 11.12 -8.82 -2.94
CA SER A 25 10.71 -8.42 -1.59
C SER A 25 11.10 -9.48 -0.58
N ASP A 26 11.84 -9.06 0.44
CA ASP A 26 12.15 -9.88 1.63
C ASP A 26 11.07 -9.75 2.73
N ASN A 27 10.02 -8.95 2.50
CA ASN A 27 8.97 -8.72 3.49
C ASN A 27 7.87 -9.79 3.36
N PRO A 28 7.75 -10.71 4.34
CA PRO A 28 6.77 -11.80 4.28
C PRO A 28 5.34 -11.36 4.64
N LYS A 29 5.13 -10.11 5.09
CA LYS A 29 3.84 -9.66 5.61
C LYS A 29 2.88 -9.38 4.48
N LEU A 30 1.73 -10.02 4.47
CA LEU A 30 0.72 -9.79 3.43
C LEU A 30 -0.01 -8.46 3.63
N HIS A 31 -0.43 -8.18 4.86
CA HIS A 31 -1.20 -6.99 5.20
C HIS A 31 -0.30 -5.78 5.46
N MET A 32 -0.67 -4.64 4.87
CA MET A 32 0.13 -3.41 4.89
C MET A 32 0.24 -2.79 6.28
N TYR A 33 -0.75 -3.01 7.16
CA TYR A 33 -0.69 -2.63 8.57
C TYR A 33 0.48 -3.28 9.31
N ASN A 34 0.94 -4.43 8.83
CA ASN A 34 2.04 -5.18 9.43
C ASN A 34 3.38 -4.91 8.75
N PHE A 35 3.46 -4.00 7.78
CA PHE A 35 4.74 -3.63 7.16
C PHE A 35 5.64 -3.00 8.23
N PRO A 36 6.91 -3.42 8.36
CA PRO A 36 7.82 -2.90 9.37
C PRO A 36 7.87 -1.36 9.40
N GLU A 37 7.84 -0.73 8.22
CA GLU A 37 7.89 0.73 8.08
C GLU A 37 6.59 1.46 8.45
N LEU A 38 5.46 0.74 8.49
CA LEU A 38 4.14 1.27 8.80
C LEU A 38 3.62 0.84 10.18
N LYS A 39 4.34 -0.03 10.90
CA LYS A 39 3.88 -0.68 12.15
C LYS A 39 3.41 0.29 13.25
N GLU A 40 3.97 1.50 13.29
CA GLU A 40 3.62 2.53 14.28
C GLU A 40 2.75 3.65 13.72
N THR A 41 2.33 3.54 12.46
CA THR A 41 1.44 4.48 11.79
C THR A 41 -0.01 4.09 12.06
N ASP A 42 -0.87 5.10 12.20
CA ASP A 42 -2.30 4.90 12.39
C ASP A 42 -2.92 4.08 11.24
N ASN A 43 -3.66 3.03 11.59
CA ASN A 43 -4.33 2.14 10.66
C ASN A 43 -5.40 2.87 9.83
N GLU A 44 -6.09 3.86 10.40
CA GLU A 44 -7.07 4.67 9.66
C GLU A 44 -6.37 5.49 8.57
N ARG A 45 -5.20 6.04 8.88
CA ARG A 45 -4.40 6.77 7.91
C ARG A 45 -3.84 5.87 6.82
N ILE A 46 -3.39 4.66 7.17
CA ILE A 46 -2.98 3.66 6.17
C ILE A 46 -4.19 3.33 5.27
N PHE A 47 -5.36 3.07 5.86
CA PHE A 47 -6.61 2.76 5.16
C PHE A 47 -6.95 3.79 4.08
N GLU A 48 -7.04 5.06 4.44
CA GLU A 48 -7.38 6.14 3.50
C GLU A 48 -6.34 6.28 2.38
N ASN A 49 -5.06 6.04 2.68
CA ASN A 49 -4.02 6.02 1.67
C ASN A 49 -4.16 4.83 0.71
N VAL A 50 -4.55 3.64 1.20
CA VAL A 50 -4.81 2.49 0.30
C VAL A 50 -5.99 2.77 -0.61
N LYS A 51 -7.10 3.26 -0.04
CA LYS A 51 -8.30 3.65 -0.77
C LYS A 51 -7.98 4.68 -1.86
N PHE A 52 -7.15 5.67 -1.55
CA PHE A 52 -6.64 6.62 -2.55
C PHE A 52 -5.89 5.92 -3.69
N LEU A 53 -4.97 4.99 -3.39
CA LEU A 53 -4.20 4.27 -4.41
C LEU A 53 -5.08 3.43 -5.33
N ILE A 54 -6.12 2.79 -4.78
CA ILE A 54 -7.13 2.02 -5.52
C ILE A 54 -7.92 2.97 -6.44
N ASN A 55 -8.46 4.06 -5.88
CA ASN A 55 -9.26 5.04 -6.62
C ASN A 55 -8.47 5.73 -7.75
N LYS A 56 -7.16 5.95 -7.55
CA LYS A 56 -6.26 6.47 -8.59
C LYS A 56 -5.78 5.41 -9.58
N ASN A 57 -6.27 4.17 -9.48
CA ASN A 57 -5.89 3.05 -10.33
C ASN A 57 -4.37 2.82 -10.38
N LEU A 58 -3.67 3.09 -9.27
CA LEU A 58 -2.24 2.81 -9.12
C LEU A 58 -2.00 1.35 -8.70
N VAL A 59 -2.99 0.75 -8.06
CA VAL A 59 -2.95 -0.63 -7.59
C VAL A 59 -4.27 -1.33 -7.93
N ARG A 60 -4.22 -2.65 -8.10
CA ARG A 60 -5.41 -3.51 -8.14
C ARG A 60 -5.65 -4.04 -6.74
N GLY A 61 -6.82 -3.74 -6.19
CA GLY A 61 -7.18 -4.07 -4.83
C GLY A 61 -8.67 -3.85 -4.60
N GLY A 62 -9.09 -4.03 -3.36
CA GLY A 62 -10.46 -3.85 -2.92
C GLY A 62 -10.51 -3.45 -1.46
N ILE A 63 -11.73 -3.21 -0.99
CA ILE A 63 -12.03 -3.04 0.43
C ILE A 63 -13.03 -4.13 0.77
N ASP A 64 -12.61 -5.07 1.60
CA ASP A 64 -13.51 -6.06 2.17
C ASP A 64 -14.26 -5.38 3.32
N GLN A 65 -15.58 -5.50 3.31
CA GLN A 65 -16.45 -4.91 4.33
C GLN A 65 -17.08 -6.04 5.14
N ASP A 66 -16.83 -6.01 6.44
CA ASP A 66 -17.48 -6.85 7.44
C ASP A 66 -18.41 -5.97 8.30
N GLU A 67 -19.29 -6.58 9.12
CA GLU A 67 -20.35 -5.87 9.88
C GLU A 67 -19.83 -4.73 10.76
N LYS A 68 -18.56 -4.77 11.16
CA LYS A 68 -17.94 -3.81 12.10
C LYS A 68 -16.69 -3.10 11.57
N GLN A 69 -16.14 -3.53 10.43
CA GLN A 69 -14.81 -3.13 10.01
C GLN A 69 -14.61 -3.26 8.51
N SER A 70 -13.78 -2.37 7.96
CA SER A 70 -13.39 -2.39 6.55
C SER A 70 -11.90 -2.61 6.43
N PHE A 71 -11.48 -3.51 5.54
CA PHE A 71 -10.08 -3.85 5.33
C PHE A 71 -9.68 -3.69 3.88
N PRO A 72 -8.66 -2.87 3.59
CA PRO A 72 -8.18 -2.72 2.25
C PRO A 72 -7.15 -3.82 1.95
N TRP A 73 -7.20 -4.35 0.74
CA TRP A 73 -6.21 -5.28 0.23
C TRP A 73 -5.71 -4.84 -1.14
N ILE A 74 -4.48 -5.21 -1.45
CA ILE A 74 -3.85 -4.99 -2.76
C ILE A 74 -3.33 -6.33 -3.26
N SER A 75 -3.69 -6.67 -4.50
CA SER A 75 -3.16 -7.85 -5.20
C SER A 75 -1.86 -7.55 -5.95
N ARG A 76 -1.82 -6.42 -6.69
CA ARG A 76 -0.67 -6.03 -7.53
C ARG A 76 -0.69 -4.55 -7.88
N LEU A 77 0.44 -4.04 -8.36
CA LEU A 77 0.49 -2.74 -9.06
C LEU A 77 -0.24 -2.82 -10.40
N THR A 78 -0.79 -1.69 -10.84
CA THR A 78 -1.19 -1.50 -12.24
C THR A 78 0.01 -1.07 -13.09
N PRO A 79 -0.09 -1.08 -14.43
CA PRO A 79 0.93 -0.45 -15.28
C PRO A 79 1.20 1.02 -14.90
N LEU A 80 0.15 1.77 -14.55
CA LEU A 80 0.28 3.16 -14.13
C LEU A 80 1.05 3.30 -12.81
N GLY A 81 0.74 2.47 -11.81
CA GLY A 81 1.48 2.48 -10.54
C GLY A 81 2.93 2.03 -10.68
N THR A 82 3.20 1.08 -11.58
CA THR A 82 4.56 0.62 -11.91
C THR A 82 5.36 1.76 -12.53
N LYS A 83 4.81 2.41 -13.56
CA LYS A 83 5.43 3.57 -14.22
C LYS A 83 5.69 4.71 -13.24
N LEU A 84 4.76 5.01 -12.34
CA LEU A 84 4.94 6.06 -11.32
C LEU A 84 6.16 5.81 -10.41
N ILE A 85 6.53 4.56 -10.16
CA ILE A 85 7.71 4.21 -9.36
C ILE A 85 8.98 4.28 -10.21
N GLU A 86 8.89 3.88 -11.47
CA GLU A 86 10.01 3.91 -12.42
C GLU A 86 10.40 5.33 -12.82
N ASP A 87 9.44 6.21 -13.08
CA ASP A 87 9.65 7.62 -13.42
C ASP A 87 10.25 8.44 -12.25
N LYS A 88 10.29 7.87 -11.04
CA LYS A 88 10.87 8.49 -9.83
C LYS A 88 12.27 7.96 -9.49
N LYS A 89 12.83 7.06 -10.30
CA LYS A 89 14.23 6.63 -10.21
C LYS A 89 15.12 7.58 -10.98
#